data_AF-A0AA38H5D1-F1
#
_entry.id   AF-A0AA38H5D1-F1
#
_cell.length_a   1.000
_cell.length_b   1.000
_cell.length_c   1.000
_cell.angle_alpha   90.00
_cell.angle_beta   90.00
_cell.angle_gamma   90.00
#
_symmetry.space_group_name_H-M   'P 1'
#
loop_
_entity.id
_entity.type
_entity.pdbx_description
1 polymer ?
#
loop_
_entity_poly.entity_id
_entity_poly.type
_entity_poly.pdbx_seq_one_letter_code
_entity_poly.pdbx_strand_id
1 'polypeptide(L)'
;MADHKNVIVTFHKTSSPEDRSKLLDELKSKGAQIVKDDNLNSPIMPFVTVSMPDEHFDALQSSSLQGHDVVKNVEKDQEMRIQA
;
A
#
# COMPACT_ATOMS: atom_id res chain seq x y z
N MET A 1 -4.04 5.20 21.15
CA MET A 1 -4.42 4.16 20.17
C MET A 1 -3.94 4.68 18.84
N ALA A 2 -3.13 3.92 18.10
CA ALA A 2 -2.72 4.37 16.78
C ALA A 2 -3.95 4.32 15.88
N ASP A 3 -4.34 5.45 15.29
CA ASP A 3 -5.39 5.47 14.29
C ASP A 3 -4.87 4.73 13.04
N HIS A 4 -5.59 3.68 12.65
CA HIS A 4 -5.29 2.94 11.43
C HIS A 4 -6.03 3.59 10.26
N LYS A 5 -5.36 3.75 9.13
CA LYS A 5 -5.96 4.23 7.88
C LYS A 5 -5.88 3.19 6.79
N ASN A 6 -6.93 3.15 5.98
CA ASN A 6 -6.91 2.41 4.73
C ASN A 6 -6.04 3.17 3.73
N VAL A 7 -5.09 2.45 3.15
CA VAL A 7 -4.03 2.97 2.28
C VAL A 7 -3.96 2.06 1.08
N ILE A 8 -3.95 2.64 -0.11
CA ILE A 8 -3.68 1.95 -1.36
C ILE A 8 -2.19 2.02 -1.63
N VAL A 9 -1.54 0.87 -1.69
CA VAL A 9 -0.13 0.72 -2.08
C VAL A 9 -0.10 0.22 -3.51
N THR A 10 0.40 1.07 -4.41
CA THR A 10 0.58 0.74 -5.83
C THR A 10 2.01 0.28 -6.06
N PHE A 11 2.19 -0.86 -6.71
CA PHE A 11 3.48 -1.45 -7.01
C PHE A 11 3.98 -1.07 -8.40
N HIS A 12 5.30 -1.15 -8.59
CA HIS A 12 5.88 -1.09 -9.93
C HIS A 12 5.41 -2.29 -10.76
N LYS A 13 5.01 -2.07 -12.02
CA LYS A 13 4.63 -3.16 -12.95
C LYS A 13 5.73 -4.21 -13.13
N THR A 14 6.99 -3.80 -12.96
CA THR A 14 8.20 -4.62 -13.10
C THR A 14 8.56 -5.38 -11.82
N SER A 15 7.95 -5.03 -10.68
CA SER A 15 8.21 -5.74 -9.41
C SER A 15 7.71 -7.18 -9.50
N SER A 16 8.44 -8.12 -8.91
CA SER A 16 8.03 -9.52 -8.89
C SER A 16 6.92 -9.77 -7.85
N PRO A 17 6.07 -10.80 -8.02
CA PRO A 17 5.11 -11.19 -6.98
C PRO A 17 5.77 -11.52 -5.64
N GLU A 18 6.99 -12.06 -5.66
CA GLU A 18 7.78 -12.37 -4.47
C GLU A 18 8.17 -11.11 -3.70
N ASP A 19 8.64 -10.08 -4.39
CA ASP A 19 9.03 -8.81 -3.76
C ASP A 19 7.82 -8.08 -3.17
N ARG A 20 6.68 -8.13 -3.87
CA ARG A 20 5.41 -7.58 -3.36
C ARG A 20 4.97 -8.32 -2.09
N SER A 21 5.11 -9.65 -2.08
CA SER A 21 4.75 -10.48 -0.92
C SER A 21 5.66 -10.21 0.27
N LYS A 22 6.97 -10.08 0.05
CA LYS A 22 7.94 -9.68 1.09
C LYS A 22 7.60 -8.33 1.71
N LEU A 23 7.31 -7.32 0.88
CA LEU A 23 6.91 -6.01 1.38
C LEU A 23 5.61 -6.11 2.20
N LEU A 24 4.63 -6.88 1.75
CA LEU A 24 3.39 -7.09 2.49
C LEU A 24 3.62 -7.73 3.85
N ASP A 25 4.51 -8.71 3.94
CA ASP A 25 4.86 -9.35 5.20
C ASP A 25 5.63 -8.41 6.14
N GLU A 26 6.50 -7.55 5.60
CA GLU A 26 7.13 -6.45 6.36
C GLU A 26 6.08 -5.48 6.90
N LEU A 27 5.11 -5.07 6.08
CA LEU A 27 4.02 -4.19 6.52
C LEU A 27 3.18 -4.86 7.62
N LYS A 28 2.86 -6.15 7.48
CA LYS A 28 2.15 -6.92 8.52
C LYS A 28 2.93 -6.99 9.82
N SER A 29 4.26 -7.17 9.76
CA SER A 29 5.12 -7.18 10.95
C SER A 29 5.10 -5.85 11.71
N LYS A 30 4.79 -4.75 11.01
CA LYS A 30 4.61 -3.40 11.56
C LYS A 30 3.15 -3.09 11.94
N GLY A 31 2.29 -4.10 11.98
CA GLY A 31 0.88 -3.95 12.37
C GLY A 31 -0.06 -3.53 11.24
N ALA A 32 0.38 -3.57 9.97
CA ALA A 32 -0.55 -3.41 8.85
C ALA A 32 -1.41 -4.67 8.65
N GLN A 33 -2.61 -4.48 8.10
CA GLN A 33 -3.54 -5.55 7.78
C GLN A 33 -3.96 -5.43 6.32
N ILE A 34 -4.00 -6.53 5.59
CA ILE A 34 -4.51 -6.52 4.21
C ILE A 34 -6.02 -6.37 4.26
N VAL A 35 -6.54 -5.32 3.62
CA VAL A 35 -7.97 -5.06 3.48
C VAL A 35 -8.47 -5.62 2.15
N LYS A 36 -7.68 -5.48 1.08
CA LYS A 36 -8.04 -5.92 -0.28
C LYS A 36 -6.81 -6.18 -1.13
N ASP A 37 -6.70 -7.35 -1.76
CA ASP A 37 -5.53 -7.78 -2.55
C ASP A 37 -5.85 -8.31 -3.96
N ASP A 38 -7.10 -8.16 -4.43
CA ASP A 38 -7.55 -8.63 -5.74
C ASP A 38 -6.66 -8.17 -6.91
N ASN A 39 -5.99 -7.03 -6.76
CA ASN A 39 -5.17 -6.41 -7.80
C ASN A 39 -3.67 -6.59 -7.56
N LEU A 40 -3.23 -7.37 -6.58
CA LEU A 40 -1.82 -7.55 -6.23
C LEU A 40 -0.97 -8.03 -7.43
N ASN A 41 -1.55 -8.90 -8.26
CA ASN A 41 -0.92 -9.49 -9.43
C ASN A 41 -1.45 -8.93 -10.76
N SER A 42 -2.11 -7.77 -10.73
CA SER A 42 -2.62 -7.14 -11.96
C SER A 42 -1.48 -6.87 -12.95
N PRO A 43 -1.60 -7.29 -14.22
CA PRO A 43 -0.57 -7.10 -15.24
C PRO A 43 -0.43 -5.64 -15.69
N ILE A 44 -1.45 -4.81 -15.43
CA ILE A 44 -1.51 -3.41 -15.85
C ILE A 44 -1.15 -2.48 -14.69
N MET A 45 -1.76 -2.71 -13.52
CA MET A 45 -1.60 -1.84 -12.35
C MET A 45 -1.70 -2.69 -11.08
N PRO A 46 -0.57 -3.23 -10.60
CA PRO A 46 -0.57 -4.00 -9.37
C PRO A 46 -0.75 -3.10 -8.15
N PHE A 47 -1.76 -3.37 -7.32
CA PHE A 47 -1.99 -2.62 -6.08
C PHE A 47 -2.70 -3.46 -5.02
N VAL A 48 -2.63 -2.99 -3.77
CA VAL A 48 -3.26 -3.60 -2.60
C VAL A 48 -3.77 -2.50 -1.68
N THR A 49 -4.90 -2.73 -1.02
CA THR A 49 -5.38 -1.88 0.07
C THR A 49 -5.00 -2.52 1.39
N VAL A 50 -4.30 -1.76 2.23
CA VAL A 50 -3.88 -2.18 3.57
C VAL A 50 -4.35 -1.15 4.59
N SER A 51 -4.72 -1.62 5.77
CA SER A 51 -4.99 -0.79 6.93
C SER A 51 -3.72 -0.74 7.76
N MET A 52 -3.13 0.45 7.99
CA MET A 52 -1.89 0.57 8.75
C MET A 52 -1.89 1.79 9.68
N PRO A 53 -1.07 1.79 10.74
CA PRO A 53 -0.83 2.97 11.58
C PRO A 53 -0.33 4.17 10.79
N ASP A 54 -0.75 5.38 11.18
CA ASP A 54 -0.35 6.65 10.56
C ASP A 54 1.17 6.83 10.42
N GLU A 55 1.93 6.48 11.46
CA GLU A 55 3.40 6.59 11.46
C GLU A 55 4.07 5.73 10.36
N HIS A 56 3.46 4.60 10.01
CA HIS A 56 3.97 3.71 8.97
C HIS A 56 3.55 4.15 7.57
N PHE A 57 2.38 4.78 7.45
CA PHE A 57 1.95 5.41 6.21
C PHE A 57 2.93 6.50 5.78
N ASP A 58 3.26 7.44 6.69
CA ASP A 58 4.12 8.57 6.34
C ASP A 58 5.54 8.11 5.95
N ALA A 59 6.06 7.08 6.64
CA ALA A 59 7.35 6.47 6.32
C ALA A 59 7.34 5.78 4.95
N LEU A 60 6.31 4.98 4.64
CA LEU A 60 6.19 4.27 3.36
C LEU A 60 5.97 5.25 2.20
N GLN A 61 5.13 6.27 2.40
CA GLN A 61 4.89 7.32 1.42
C GLN A 61 6.20 8.07 1.14
N SER A 62 6.90 8.52 2.17
CA SER A 62 8.19 9.23 2.03
C SER A 62 9.26 8.38 1.33
N SER A 63 9.29 7.06 1.59
CA SER A 63 10.19 6.13 0.91
C SER A 63 9.83 5.99 -0.57
N SER A 64 8.54 5.83 -0.90
CA SER A 64 8.09 5.74 -2.30
C SER A 64 8.40 6.99 -3.11
N LEU A 65 8.26 8.19 -2.52
CA LEU A 65 8.60 9.47 -3.16
C LEU A 65 10.10 9.63 -3.45
N GLN A 66 10.96 8.93 -2.71
CA GLN A 66 12.41 8.91 -2.92
C GLN A 66 12.87 7.85 -3.95
N GLY A 67 11.94 7.05 -4.49
CA GLY A 67 12.23 6.02 -5.48
C GLY A 67 12.44 4.64 -4.85
N HIS A 68 11.36 4.06 -4.34
CA HIS A 68 11.37 2.70 -3.80
C HIS A 68 11.33 1.65 -4.93
N ASP A 69 12.15 0.60 -4.85
CA ASP A 69 12.28 -0.42 -5.92
C ASP A 69 10.97 -1.16 -6.27
N VAL A 70 10.10 -1.35 -5.26
CA VAL A 70 8.90 -2.18 -5.34
C VAL A 70 7.63 -1.32 -5.35
N VAL A 71 7.60 -0.25 -4.55
CA VAL A 71 6.44 0.62 -4.39
C VAL A 71 6.54 1.82 -5.31
N LYS A 72 5.53 1.99 -6.17
CA LYS A 72 5.41 3.13 -7.07
C LYS A 72 4.73 4.32 -6.39
N ASN A 73 3.65 4.07 -5.65
CA ASN A 73 2.86 5.12 -5.00
C ASN A 73 2.16 4.59 -3.75
N VAL A 74 1.91 5.49 -2.81
CA VAL A 74 1.14 5.22 -1.58
C VAL A 74 0.16 6.35 -1.37
N GLU A 75 -1.12 6.02 -1.33
CA GLU A 75 -2.21 7.00 -1.20
C GLU A 75 -3.24 6.54 -0.17
N LYS A 76 -3.89 7.50 0.50
CA LYS A 76 -4.99 7.20 1.42
C LYS A 76 -6.19 6.78 0.60
N ASP A 77 -6.84 5.69 1.00
CA ASP A 77 -8.12 5.29 0.43
C ASP A 77 -9.19 6.30 0.88
N GLN A 78 -9.51 7.26 0.01
CA GLN A 78 -10.49 8.30 0.30
C GLN A 78 -11.86 7.88 -0.26
N GLU A 79 -12.84 7.74 0.62
CA GLU A 79 -14.23 7.62 0.19
C GLU A 79 -14.68 8.93 -0.47
N MET A 80 -14.81 8.94 -1.79
CA MET A 80 -15.43 10.05 -2.50
C MET A 80 -16.94 10.07 -2.20
N ARG A 81 -17.38 10.98 -1.34
CA ARG A 81 -18.80 11.28 -1.16
C ARG A 81 -19.25 12.21 -2.27
N ILE A 82 -19.99 11.67 -3.24
CA ILE A 82 -20.69 12.47 -4.23
C ILE A 82 -21.90 13.09 -3.51
N GLN A 83 -21.91 14.41 -3.32
CA GLN A 83 -23.10 15.10 -2.85
C GLN A 83 -24.11 15.14 -4.00
N ALA A 84 -25.33 14.67 -3.73
CA ALA A 84 -26.45 14.65 -4.68
C ALA A 84 -26.97 16.07 -4.97
#